data_AF-A0A1M6GQC0-F1
#
_entry.id   AF-A0A1M6GQC0-F1
#
_cell.length_a   1.000
_cell.length_b   1.000
_cell.length_c   1.000
_cell.angle_alpha   90.00
_cell.angle_beta   90.00
_cell.angle_gamma   90.00
#
_symmetry.space_group_name_H-M   'P 1'
#
loop_
_entity.id
_entity.type
_entity.pdbx_description
1 polymer ?
#
loop_
_entity_poly.entity_id
_entity_poly.type
_entity_poly.pdbx_seq_one_letter_code
_entity_poly.pdbx_strand_id
1 'polypeptide(L)'
;MTPRRLALALALLIALPAAAAAQKDTGAGAPAPTGTPAPPAAGAGGTGPVFGDDSGDFANDGECDDRRFTGPGVATAGLSLSNTGRDATDCRQLFEAGRIRLFDVATAQCTGVEFGDDSGDYANDDECDDLRFEGLGMAHALGAGLVRRDASDCRRYCDLGMIGLRD
;
A
#
# COMPACT_ATOMS: atom_id res chain seq x y z
N MET A 1 -24.90 -66.93 31.36
CA MET A 1 -23.68 -67.58 30.80
C MET A 1 -23.21 -66.76 29.62
N THR A 2 -22.03 -66.16 29.79
CA THR A 2 -21.07 -65.62 28.80
C THR A 2 -21.43 -64.41 27.93
N PRO A 3 -20.53 -63.41 27.80
CA PRO A 3 -20.83 -62.05 27.33
C PRO A 3 -20.35 -61.78 25.89
N ARG A 4 -20.93 -60.79 25.20
CA ARG A 4 -20.38 -60.24 23.95
C ARG A 4 -20.32 -58.71 24.07
N ARG A 5 -19.18 -58.22 24.56
CA ARG A 5 -18.07 -57.65 23.78
C ARG A 5 -18.36 -56.23 23.27
N LEU A 6 -17.81 -55.29 24.05
CA LEU A 6 -17.36 -53.95 23.66
C LEU A 6 -17.11 -53.81 22.15
N ALA A 7 -17.70 -52.76 21.56
CA ALA A 7 -17.09 -52.04 20.46
C ALA A 7 -16.99 -50.57 20.90
N LEU A 8 -15.83 -50.23 21.46
CA LEU A 8 -15.42 -48.88 21.80
C LEU A 8 -15.14 -48.17 20.45
N ALA A 9 -16.07 -47.35 19.97
CA ALA A 9 -15.83 -46.51 18.80
C ALA A 9 -14.93 -45.34 19.22
N LEU A 10 -13.63 -45.52 19.00
CA LEU A 10 -12.60 -44.51 19.18
C LEU A 10 -12.76 -43.45 18.08
N ALA A 11 -13.50 -42.39 18.36
CA ALA A 11 -13.57 -41.22 17.49
C ALA A 11 -12.23 -40.46 17.56
N LEU A 12 -11.39 -40.70 16.56
CA LEU A 12 -10.15 -39.97 16.35
C LEU A 12 -10.49 -38.55 15.84
N LEU A 13 -10.59 -37.59 16.76
CA LEU A 13 -10.68 -36.17 16.43
C LEU A 13 -9.30 -35.71 15.93
N ILE A 14 -9.17 -35.64 14.61
CA ILE A 14 -8.01 -35.07 13.93
C ILE A 14 -8.08 -33.55 14.13
N ALA A 15 -7.18 -33.01 14.97
CA ALA A 15 -7.00 -31.57 15.09
C ALA A 15 -6.27 -31.05 13.83
N LEU A 16 -6.93 -30.18 13.06
CA LEU A 16 -6.24 -29.35 12.07
C LEU A 16 -5.37 -28.33 12.82
N PRO A 17 -4.13 -28.03 12.37
CA PRO A 17 -3.46 -26.82 12.81
C PRO A 17 -4.19 -25.63 12.20
N ALA A 18 -4.72 -24.75 13.06
CA ALA A 18 -5.11 -23.42 12.67
C ALA A 18 -3.86 -22.72 12.09
N ALA A 19 -3.93 -22.30 10.82
CA ALA A 19 -3.00 -21.32 10.30
C ALA A 19 -3.15 -20.06 11.15
N ALA A 20 -2.12 -19.76 11.94
CA ALA A 20 -2.03 -18.48 12.62
C ALA A 20 -1.94 -17.39 11.56
N ALA A 21 -3.00 -16.60 11.41
CA ALA A 21 -2.87 -15.27 10.87
C ALA A 21 -1.86 -14.54 11.77
N ALA A 22 -0.77 -14.06 11.18
CA ALA A 22 0.19 -13.24 11.90
C ALA A 22 -0.54 -11.97 12.39
N GLN A 23 -0.70 -11.89 13.70
CA GLN A 23 -1.18 -10.71 14.40
C GLN A 23 -0.21 -9.55 14.10
N LYS A 24 -0.73 -8.38 13.70
CA LYS A 24 0.03 -7.13 13.66
C LYS A 24 0.37 -6.78 15.10
N ASP A 25 1.60 -7.08 15.52
CA ASP A 25 2.12 -6.73 16.84
C ASP A 25 2.17 -5.21 16.95
N THR A 26 1.22 -4.65 17.68
CA THR A 26 1.26 -3.28 18.20
C THR A 26 2.30 -3.23 19.34
N GLY A 27 3.57 -3.28 18.97
CA GLY A 27 4.70 -3.19 19.89
C GLY A 27 5.16 -1.75 20.04
N ALA A 28 4.75 -1.10 21.12
CA ALA A 28 5.28 0.18 21.55
C ALA A 28 6.76 0.07 21.99
N GLY A 29 7.58 1.03 21.55
CA GLY A 29 8.68 1.58 22.37
C GLY A 29 10.10 1.23 21.96
N ALA A 30 10.65 1.99 21.01
CA ALA A 30 12.06 2.37 21.03
C ALA A 30 12.15 3.89 21.28
N PRO A 31 13.10 4.39 22.11
CA PRO A 31 13.17 5.82 22.41
C PRO A 31 13.58 6.61 21.16
N ALA A 32 12.76 7.61 20.83
CA ALA A 32 13.05 8.59 19.79
C ALA A 32 14.38 9.32 20.06
N PRO A 33 15.28 9.51 19.08
CA PRO A 33 16.27 10.56 19.19
C PRO A 33 15.55 11.91 19.13
N THR A 34 15.55 12.63 20.25
CA THR A 34 15.07 14.02 20.31
C THR A 34 16.02 14.92 19.51
N GLY A 35 15.79 15.00 18.20
CA GLY A 35 16.39 15.99 17.31
C GLY A 35 15.33 17.04 16.94
N THR A 36 15.63 18.30 17.21
CA THR A 36 14.85 19.48 16.81
C THR A 36 14.49 19.45 15.32
N PRO A 37 13.29 19.89 14.88
CA PRO A 37 12.99 19.96 13.46
C PRO A 37 13.89 21.00 12.77
N ALA A 38 14.71 20.53 11.83
CA ALA A 38 15.41 21.38 10.90
C ALA A 38 14.38 22.03 9.94
N PRO A 39 14.52 23.31 9.58
CA PRO A 39 13.64 23.94 8.59
C PRO A 39 13.77 23.22 7.23
N PRO A 40 12.72 23.23 6.39
CA PRO A 40 12.78 22.59 5.08
C PRO A 40 13.86 23.26 4.23
N ALA A 41 14.89 22.49 3.90
CA ALA A 41 15.84 22.88 2.87
C ALA A 41 15.09 22.87 1.53
N ALA A 42 14.79 24.07 1.03
CA ALA A 42 14.41 24.27 -0.37
C ALA A 42 15.54 23.70 -1.25
N GLY A 43 15.23 22.63 -1.98
CA GLY A 43 16.21 21.84 -2.72
C GLY A 43 16.89 22.63 -3.83
N ALA A 44 18.16 22.94 -3.61
CA ALA A 44 19.13 23.20 -4.66
C ALA A 44 19.79 21.86 -5.07
N GLY A 45 19.64 21.47 -6.33
CA GLY A 45 20.69 20.77 -7.11
C GLY A 45 21.14 19.36 -6.70
N GLY A 46 20.27 18.49 -6.20
CA GLY A 46 20.55 17.05 -6.06
C GLY A 46 19.82 16.22 -7.12
N THR A 47 20.49 15.27 -7.77
CA THR A 47 19.96 14.41 -8.85
C THR A 47 18.91 13.37 -8.41
N GLY A 48 18.34 13.49 -7.21
CA GLY A 48 17.43 12.50 -6.61
C GLY A 48 16.08 13.09 -6.17
N PRO A 49 15.09 12.24 -5.85
CA PRO A 49 13.78 12.68 -5.37
C PRO A 49 13.87 13.43 -4.04
N VAL A 50 12.94 14.37 -3.83
CA VAL A 50 12.76 15.01 -2.53
C VAL A 50 11.87 14.13 -1.66
N PHE A 51 12.48 13.43 -0.71
CA PHE A 51 11.81 12.50 0.21
C PHE A 51 10.95 13.21 1.28
N GLY A 52 11.28 14.45 1.64
CA GLY A 52 10.54 15.20 2.66
C GLY A 52 11.07 14.97 4.08
N ASP A 53 10.16 14.80 5.06
CA ASP A 53 10.46 14.56 6.48
C ASP A 53 9.72 13.33 7.03
N ASP A 54 9.83 13.07 8.34
CA ASP A 54 9.18 11.94 9.04
C ASP A 54 8.00 12.42 9.90
N SER A 55 7.20 13.38 9.40
CA SER A 55 6.09 13.97 10.16
C SER A 55 4.76 13.19 10.07
N GLY A 56 4.71 12.12 9.29
CA GLY A 56 3.50 11.34 9.02
C GLY A 56 3.15 10.35 10.14
N ASP A 57 1.88 9.96 10.22
CA ASP A 57 1.39 8.98 11.21
C ASP A 57 1.99 7.57 11.01
N PHE A 58 2.50 7.30 9.80
CA PHE A 58 3.10 6.02 9.40
C PHE A 58 4.62 6.13 9.21
N ALA A 59 5.23 7.26 9.56
CA ALA A 59 6.68 7.43 9.38
C ALA A 59 7.50 6.44 10.22
N ASN A 60 8.56 5.88 9.65
CA ASN A 60 9.46 4.92 10.31
C ASN A 60 8.81 3.59 10.70
N ASP A 61 7.82 3.10 9.93
CA ASP A 61 7.17 1.81 10.16
C ASP A 61 7.76 0.66 9.32
N GLY A 62 8.71 0.96 8.42
CA GLY A 62 9.42 0.02 7.58
C GLY A 62 8.85 -0.13 6.17
N GLU A 63 7.76 0.56 5.84
CA GLU A 63 7.22 0.71 4.49
C GLU A 63 7.43 2.16 4.01
N CYS A 64 7.30 2.41 2.71
CA CYS A 64 7.23 3.77 2.16
C CYS A 64 5.77 4.17 1.95
N ASP A 65 5.26 5.12 2.74
CA ASP A 65 3.87 5.59 2.64
C ASP A 65 3.65 6.71 1.61
N ASP A 66 4.72 7.10 0.93
CA ASP A 66 4.67 8.10 -0.12
C ASP A 66 4.22 7.47 -1.45
N ARG A 67 2.96 7.73 -1.79
CA ARG A 67 2.34 7.27 -3.04
C ARG A 67 3.02 7.75 -4.32
N ARG A 68 3.98 8.67 -4.29
CA ARG A 68 4.81 9.00 -5.47
C ARG A 68 5.77 7.87 -5.85
N PHE A 69 5.99 6.92 -4.95
CA PHE A 69 6.86 5.77 -5.19
C PHE A 69 6.06 4.53 -5.60
N THR A 70 6.74 3.61 -6.28
CA THR A 70 6.27 2.27 -6.61
C THR A 70 7.38 1.25 -6.38
N GLY A 71 7.01 -0.01 -6.17
CA GLY A 71 7.91 -1.14 -5.99
C GLY A 71 7.71 -1.88 -4.67
N PRO A 72 8.43 -2.99 -4.46
CA PRO A 72 8.35 -3.77 -3.23
C PRO A 72 8.79 -2.92 -2.03
N GLY A 73 7.89 -2.71 -1.09
CA GLY A 73 8.11 -1.92 0.13
C GLY A 73 7.33 -0.61 0.18
N VAL A 74 6.61 -0.24 -0.89
CA VAL A 74 5.57 0.80 -0.81
C VAL A 74 4.36 0.24 -0.08
N ALA A 75 3.79 1.02 0.82
CA ALA A 75 2.60 0.63 1.58
C ALA A 75 1.43 0.28 0.65
N THR A 76 0.57 -0.64 1.06
CA THR A 76 -0.67 -1.01 0.33
C THR A 76 -1.95 -0.65 1.08
N ALA A 77 -1.78 -0.15 2.31
CA ALA A 77 -2.79 0.47 3.13
C ALA A 77 -2.28 1.87 3.51
N GLY A 78 -3.17 2.85 3.67
CA GLY A 78 -2.75 4.18 4.08
C GLY A 78 -2.06 5.01 2.99
N LEU A 79 -2.00 4.56 1.73
CA LEU A 79 -1.53 5.41 0.64
C LEU A 79 -2.48 6.59 0.46
N SER A 80 -2.02 7.79 0.82
CA SER A 80 -2.82 9.01 0.81
C SER A 80 -1.98 10.19 0.35
N LEU A 81 -2.63 11.19 -0.26
CA LEU A 81 -1.98 12.48 -0.53
C LEU A 81 -1.45 13.12 0.76
N SER A 82 -2.09 12.87 1.91
CA SER A 82 -1.64 13.41 3.20
C SER A 82 -0.28 12.84 3.65
N ASN A 83 0.07 11.63 3.22
CA ASN A 83 1.35 10.96 3.57
C ASN A 83 2.49 11.27 2.58
N THR A 84 2.20 12.01 1.50
CA THR A 84 3.21 12.37 0.50
C THR A 84 4.32 13.23 1.13
N GLY A 85 5.56 12.74 1.06
CA GLY A 85 6.75 13.40 1.60
C GLY A 85 6.82 13.43 3.12
N ARG A 86 6.12 12.52 3.82
CA ARG A 86 6.05 12.48 5.29
C ARG A 86 6.63 11.23 5.93
N ASP A 87 7.28 10.41 5.12
CA ASP A 87 7.94 9.18 5.53
C ASP A 87 9.31 9.08 4.83
N ALA A 88 10.14 10.09 5.06
CA ALA A 88 11.36 10.29 4.31
C ALA A 88 12.42 9.22 4.58
N THR A 89 12.51 8.74 5.82
CA THR A 89 13.54 7.79 6.23
C THR A 89 13.35 6.43 5.57
N ASP A 90 12.13 5.90 5.53
CA ASP A 90 11.88 4.59 4.93
C ASP A 90 11.87 4.67 3.39
N CYS A 91 11.21 5.67 2.82
CA CYS A 91 11.25 5.90 1.37
C CYS A 91 12.68 6.09 0.85
N ARG A 92 13.55 6.83 1.57
CA ARG A 92 14.96 6.98 1.17
C ARG A 92 15.72 5.66 1.25
N GLN A 93 15.59 4.92 2.35
CA GLN A 93 16.28 3.64 2.52
C GLN A 93 15.88 2.63 1.43
N LEU A 94 14.58 2.53 1.15
CA LEU A 94 14.07 1.64 0.11
C LEU A 94 14.49 2.08 -1.30
N PHE A 95 14.51 3.39 -1.57
CA PHE A 95 14.97 3.91 -2.86
C PHE A 95 16.46 3.65 -3.08
N GLU A 96 17.30 3.93 -2.08
CA GLU A 96 18.74 3.68 -2.13
C GLU A 96 19.08 2.19 -2.22
N ALA A 97 18.24 1.32 -1.64
CA ALA A 97 18.34 -0.13 -1.79
C ALA A 97 17.88 -0.64 -3.17
N GLY A 98 17.39 0.24 -4.06
CA GLY A 98 16.84 -0.14 -5.37
C GLY A 98 15.54 -0.94 -5.28
N ARG A 99 14.85 -0.88 -4.13
CA ARG A 99 13.60 -1.60 -3.86
C ARG A 99 12.40 -0.85 -4.41
N ILE A 100 12.44 0.48 -4.35
CA ILE A 100 11.38 1.35 -4.87
C ILE A 100 11.98 2.40 -5.81
N ARG A 101 11.11 3.04 -6.59
CA ARG A 101 11.45 4.15 -7.50
C ARG A 101 10.30 5.14 -7.57
N LEU A 102 10.56 6.33 -8.10
CA LEU A 102 9.49 7.24 -8.47
C LEU A 102 8.63 6.62 -9.57
N PHE A 103 7.32 6.76 -9.42
CA PHE A 103 6.38 6.53 -10.50
C PHE A 103 6.49 7.64 -11.54
N ASP A 104 6.47 7.26 -12.82
CA ASP A 104 6.46 8.20 -13.94
C ASP A 104 5.30 7.88 -14.89
N VAL A 105 4.27 8.72 -14.81
CA VAL A 105 3.07 8.62 -15.65
C VAL A 105 3.38 8.67 -17.14
N ALA A 106 4.46 9.34 -17.56
CA ALA A 106 4.83 9.43 -18.97
C ALA A 106 5.33 8.10 -19.55
N THR A 107 5.77 7.19 -18.68
CA THR A 107 6.23 5.84 -19.05
C THR A 107 5.21 4.76 -18.74
N ALA A 108 4.23 5.07 -17.89
CA ALA A 108 3.18 4.14 -17.48
C ALA A 108 2.23 3.83 -18.64
N GLN A 109 1.73 2.58 -18.68
CA GLN A 109 0.87 2.10 -19.78
C GLN A 109 -0.51 1.67 -19.27
N CYS A 110 -1.55 2.10 -19.99
CA CYS A 110 -2.93 1.71 -19.77
C CYS A 110 -3.42 0.59 -20.71
N THR A 111 -2.56 0.13 -21.63
CA THR A 111 -2.95 -0.85 -22.65
C THR A 111 -3.12 -2.23 -22.03
N GLY A 112 -4.29 -2.85 -22.27
CA GLY A 112 -4.58 -4.20 -21.78
C GLY A 112 -4.84 -4.27 -20.27
N VAL A 113 -5.08 -3.14 -19.62
CA VAL A 113 -5.42 -3.12 -18.20
C VAL A 113 -6.83 -3.65 -17.97
N GLU A 114 -6.94 -4.63 -17.08
CA GLU A 114 -8.21 -5.10 -16.51
C GLU A 114 -8.64 -4.14 -15.40
N PHE A 115 -9.49 -3.18 -15.76
CA PHE A 115 -9.99 -2.13 -14.86
C PHE A 115 -11.00 -2.65 -13.83
N GLY A 116 -11.73 -3.71 -14.12
CA GLY A 116 -12.71 -4.29 -13.19
C GLY A 116 -14.14 -3.84 -13.44
N ASP A 117 -14.88 -3.59 -12.35
CA ASP A 117 -16.27 -3.12 -12.34
C ASP A 117 -16.41 -1.81 -11.56
N ASP A 118 -17.65 -1.31 -11.44
CA ASP A 118 -18.00 -0.12 -10.67
C ASP A 118 -18.78 -0.52 -9.40
N SER A 119 -18.12 -1.21 -8.48
CA SER A 119 -18.71 -1.76 -7.25
C SER A 119 -18.19 -1.09 -5.97
N GLY A 120 -19.09 -0.72 -5.07
CA GLY A 120 -18.74 -0.16 -3.76
C GLY A 120 -19.14 1.30 -3.62
N ASP A 121 -18.73 1.91 -2.51
CA ASP A 121 -19.17 3.26 -2.12
C ASP A 121 -18.40 4.38 -2.85
N TYR A 122 -17.24 4.05 -3.43
CA TYR A 122 -16.32 4.97 -4.12
C TYR A 122 -16.20 4.57 -5.59
N ALA A 123 -17.32 4.27 -6.23
CA ALA A 123 -17.35 3.94 -7.66
C ALA A 123 -18.14 5.01 -8.39
N ASN A 124 -17.64 5.48 -9.54
CA ASN A 124 -18.24 6.56 -10.31
C ASN A 124 -18.38 7.88 -9.52
N ASP A 125 -17.38 8.27 -8.75
CA ASP A 125 -17.37 9.51 -7.99
C ASP A 125 -16.43 10.60 -8.56
N ASP A 126 -16.05 10.44 -9.83
CA ASP A 126 -15.13 11.30 -10.58
C ASP A 126 -13.67 11.28 -10.05
N GLU A 127 -13.29 10.27 -9.26
CA GLU A 127 -11.91 9.97 -8.88
C GLU A 127 -11.59 8.50 -9.19
N CYS A 128 -10.31 8.14 -9.40
CA CYS A 128 -9.89 6.75 -9.49
C CYS A 128 -9.42 6.23 -8.13
N ASP A 129 -10.11 5.23 -7.58
CA ASP A 129 -9.82 4.66 -6.25
C ASP A 129 -8.88 3.44 -6.26
N ASP A 130 -8.52 2.96 -7.44
CA ASP A 130 -7.71 1.77 -7.58
C ASP A 130 -6.22 2.08 -7.34
N LEU A 131 -5.70 1.64 -6.19
CA LEU A 131 -4.31 1.91 -5.77
C LEU A 131 -3.24 1.49 -6.78
N ARG A 132 -3.57 0.58 -7.71
CA ARG A 132 -2.64 0.15 -8.76
C ARG A 132 -2.28 1.31 -9.69
N PHE A 133 -3.04 2.40 -9.69
CA PHE A 133 -2.78 3.58 -10.50
C PHE A 133 -2.19 4.72 -9.67
N GLU A 134 -1.56 5.66 -10.37
CA GLU A 134 -1.16 6.96 -9.82
C GLU A 134 -1.27 8.05 -10.88
N GLY A 135 -1.46 9.29 -10.46
CA GLY A 135 -1.46 10.47 -11.32
C GLY A 135 -2.57 11.46 -10.98
N LEU A 136 -2.87 12.33 -11.94
CA LEU A 136 -3.92 13.34 -11.82
C LEU A 136 -5.29 12.66 -11.98
N GLY A 137 -6.17 12.81 -10.99
CA GLY A 137 -7.50 12.16 -11.00
C GLY A 137 -7.61 10.92 -10.11
N MET A 138 -6.56 10.57 -9.36
CA MET A 138 -6.67 9.57 -8.29
C MET A 138 -7.36 10.13 -7.05
N ALA A 139 -8.10 9.28 -6.35
CA ALA A 139 -8.71 9.60 -5.06
C ALA A 139 -7.67 10.01 -4.00
N HIS A 140 -8.11 10.78 -3.00
CA HIS A 140 -7.22 11.26 -1.92
C HIS A 140 -6.55 10.12 -1.14
N ALA A 141 -7.31 9.08 -0.83
CA ALA A 141 -6.87 7.92 -0.06
C ALA A 141 -7.14 6.65 -0.85
N LEU A 142 -6.15 5.76 -0.89
CA LEU A 142 -6.16 4.54 -1.66
C LEU A 142 -5.96 3.34 -0.73
N GLY A 143 -6.47 2.18 -1.11
CA GLY A 143 -6.27 0.97 -0.34
C GLY A 143 -6.59 -0.30 -1.10
N ALA A 144 -5.98 -1.41 -0.67
CA ALA A 144 -6.12 -2.74 -1.29
C ALA A 144 -7.58 -3.18 -1.51
N GLY A 145 -8.48 -2.72 -0.65
CA GLY A 145 -9.91 -2.99 -0.76
C GLY A 145 -10.59 -2.39 -2.00
N LEU A 146 -10.02 -1.36 -2.61
CA LEU A 146 -10.60 -0.58 -3.72
C LEU A 146 -10.07 -0.99 -5.11
N VAL A 147 -9.18 -1.99 -5.15
CA VAL A 147 -8.64 -2.51 -6.41
C VAL A 147 -9.76 -3.08 -7.28
N ARG A 148 -9.83 -2.64 -8.55
CA ARG A 148 -10.78 -3.07 -9.59
C ARG A 148 -12.25 -2.77 -9.29
N ARG A 149 -12.50 -1.76 -8.46
CA ARG A 149 -13.85 -1.40 -7.99
C ARG A 149 -14.42 -0.14 -8.62
N ASP A 150 -13.58 0.62 -9.30
CA ASP A 150 -13.94 1.90 -9.88
C ASP A 150 -13.43 1.98 -11.32
N ALA A 151 -13.94 1.07 -12.16
CA ALA A 151 -13.41 0.85 -13.49
C ALA A 151 -13.66 2.00 -14.45
N SER A 152 -14.82 2.65 -14.37
CA SER A 152 -15.23 3.72 -15.27
C SER A 152 -14.35 4.97 -15.12
N ASP A 153 -14.10 5.42 -13.89
CA ASP A 153 -13.29 6.61 -13.65
C ASP A 153 -11.80 6.32 -13.86
N CYS A 154 -11.28 5.21 -13.34
CA CYS A 154 -9.91 4.79 -13.62
C CYS A 154 -9.65 4.65 -15.13
N ARG A 155 -10.56 4.05 -15.91
CA ARG A 155 -10.40 3.95 -17.37
C ARG A 155 -10.37 5.32 -18.02
N ARG A 156 -11.31 6.20 -17.66
CA ARG A 156 -11.40 7.55 -18.20
C ARG A 156 -10.11 8.35 -17.97
N TYR A 157 -9.60 8.34 -16.74
CA TYR A 157 -8.36 9.04 -16.40
C TYR A 157 -7.12 8.43 -17.08
N CYS A 158 -7.09 7.11 -17.27
CA CYS A 158 -6.01 6.42 -17.98
C CYS A 158 -6.02 6.76 -19.48
N ASP A 159 -7.20 6.75 -20.11
CA ASP A 159 -7.38 7.08 -21.54
C ASP A 159 -6.98 8.54 -21.84
N LEU A 160 -7.13 9.42 -20.85
CA LEU A 160 -6.70 10.82 -20.91
C LEU A 160 -5.20 11.01 -20.61
N GLY A 161 -4.48 9.93 -20.26
CA GLY A 161 -3.06 9.97 -19.89
C GLY A 161 -2.79 10.73 -18.59
N MET A 162 -3.80 10.90 -17.74
CA MET A 162 -3.68 11.62 -16.47
C MET A 162 -3.22 10.72 -15.34
N ILE A 163 -3.62 9.44 -15.37
CA ILE A 163 -3.10 8.40 -14.48
C ILE A 163 -2.43 7.29 -15.31
N GLY A 164 -1.63 6.47 -14.63
CA GLY A 164 -1.06 5.26 -15.22
C GLY A 164 -0.89 4.16 -14.18
N LEU A 165 -0.79 2.92 -14.65
CA LEU A 165 -0.56 1.76 -13.79
C LEU A 165 0.86 1.82 -13.21
N ARG A 166 0.97 1.71 -11.88
CA ARG A 166 2.22 1.49 -11.16
C ARG A 166 2.67 0.06 -11.51
N ASP A 167 3.77 -0.05 -12.24
CA ASP A 167 4.25 -1.33 -12.82
C ASP A 167 4.33 -2.52 -11.84
#